data_AF-A0A9D6Z3Y8-F1
#
_entry.id   AF-A0A9D6Z3Y8-F1
#
_cell.length_a   1.000
_cell.length_b   1.000
_cell.length_c   1.000
_cell.angle_alpha   90.00
_cell.angle_beta   90.00
_cell.angle_gamma   90.00
#
_symmetry.space_group_name_H-M   'P 1'
#
loop_
_entity.id
_entity.type
_entity.pdbx_description
1 polymer ?
#
loop_
_entity_poly.entity_id
_entity_poly.type
_entity_poly.pdbx_seq_one_letter_code
_entity_poly.pdbx_strand_id
1 'polypeptide(L)'
;MIGREIKAARIVRDIRSGMTPSQLMSKYRISQQGLHDALTKLVTHKLLQKRELSDKPSLYRDSEVLHQIRRLPRTQVRFPLQVWDFGQPYSNALIRDISEKGLCTVGISSLPDKSLLLQLRSGQFDDWNTFGFQATCRWISTRDELLAGFEITMISEEGLGQLRSLIRTLE
;
A
#
# COMPACT_ATOMS: atom_id res chain seq x y z
N MET A 1 4.26 -22.39 -28.23
CA MET A 1 3.79 -22.35 -26.83
C MET A 1 2.37 -22.88 -26.79
N ILE A 2 2.12 -24.03 -26.16
CA ILE A 2 0.78 -24.61 -26.02
C ILE A 2 0.07 -23.85 -24.89
N GLY A 3 -0.89 -22.99 -25.23
CA GLY A 3 -1.67 -22.24 -24.25
C GLY A 3 -2.53 -23.17 -23.41
N ARG A 4 -2.14 -23.41 -22.16
CA ARG A 4 -3.02 -24.07 -21.18
C ARG A 4 -4.13 -23.10 -20.81
N GLU A 5 -5.35 -23.38 -21.24
CA GLU A 5 -6.53 -22.61 -20.86
C GLU A 5 -6.90 -22.95 -19.41
N ILE A 6 -6.45 -22.11 -18.47
CA ILE A 6 -6.83 -22.25 -17.07
C ILE A 6 -8.20 -21.58 -16.89
N LYS A 7 -9.18 -22.36 -16.43
CA LYS A 7 -10.51 -21.82 -16.11
C LYS A 7 -10.41 -20.77 -15.01
N ALA A 8 -10.64 -19.51 -15.36
CA ALA A 8 -10.64 -18.35 -14.46
C ALA A 8 -11.40 -18.60 -13.14
N ALA A 9 -12.56 -19.27 -13.21
CA ALA A 9 -13.37 -19.62 -12.06
C ALA A 9 -12.65 -20.49 -11.01
N ARG A 10 -11.73 -21.37 -11.44
CA ARG A 10 -10.94 -22.21 -10.51
C ARG A 10 -9.92 -21.39 -9.73
N ILE A 11 -9.23 -20.47 -10.42
CA ILE A 11 -8.27 -19.56 -9.78
C ILE A 11 -9.01 -18.69 -8.75
N VAL A 12 -10.16 -18.10 -9.13
CA VAL A 12 -10.99 -17.30 -8.20
C VAL A 12 -11.40 -18.10 -6.97
N ARG A 13 -11.86 -19.35 -7.16
CA ARG A 13 -12.24 -20.22 -6.04
C ARG A 13 -11.08 -20.50 -5.10
N ASP A 14 -9.90 -20.79 -5.64
CA ASP A 14 -8.71 -21.07 -4.85
C ASP A 14 -8.17 -19.82 -4.14
N ILE A 15 -8.25 -18.66 -4.79
CA ILE A 15 -7.98 -17.37 -4.13
C ILE A 15 -8.95 -17.18 -2.97
N ARG A 16 -10.25 -17.39 -3.18
CA ARG A 16 -11.29 -17.26 -2.14
C ARG A 16 -11.12 -18.26 -1.01
N SER A 17 -10.60 -19.46 -1.27
CA SER A 17 -10.25 -20.43 -0.23
C SER A 17 -8.96 -20.10 0.53
N GLY A 18 -8.27 -19.02 0.18
CA GLY A 18 -7.10 -18.53 0.92
C GLY A 18 -5.76 -19.08 0.43
N MET A 19 -5.68 -19.63 -0.79
CA MET A 19 -4.40 -20.05 -1.35
C MET A 19 -3.45 -18.86 -1.50
N THR A 20 -2.18 -19.09 -1.15
CA THR A 20 -1.08 -18.13 -1.32
C THR A 20 -0.61 -18.06 -2.77
N PRO A 21 0.13 -17.01 -3.18
CA PRO A 21 0.67 -16.90 -4.55
C PRO A 21 1.54 -18.10 -4.93
N SER A 22 2.42 -18.55 -4.05
CA SER A 22 3.29 -19.70 -4.29
C SER A 22 2.49 -20.99 -4.48
N GLN A 23 1.42 -21.20 -3.71
CA GLN A 23 0.51 -22.33 -3.90
C GLN A 23 -0.23 -22.26 -5.24
N LEU A 24 -0.70 -21.07 -5.64
CA LEU A 24 -1.35 -20.88 -6.93
C LEU A 24 -0.37 -21.11 -8.09
N MET A 25 0.84 -20.55 -8.02
CA MET A 25 1.89 -20.76 -9.02
C MET A 25 2.25 -22.24 -9.16
N SER A 26 2.44 -22.95 -8.04
CA SER A 26 2.73 -24.39 -8.04
C SER A 26 1.57 -25.21 -8.62
N LYS A 27 0.34 -24.95 -8.16
CA LYS A 27 -0.86 -25.69 -8.57
C LYS A 27 -1.18 -25.50 -10.06
N TYR A 28 -1.07 -24.27 -10.55
CA TYR A 28 -1.40 -23.91 -11.93
C TYR A 28 -0.20 -23.95 -12.87
N ARG A 29 1.01 -24.18 -12.34
CA ARG A 29 2.29 -24.15 -13.07
C ARG A 29 2.48 -22.86 -13.86
N ILE A 30 2.13 -21.75 -13.25
CA ILE A 30 2.28 -20.41 -13.83
C ILE A 30 3.45 -19.70 -13.18
N SER A 31 4.19 -18.93 -13.98
CA SER A 31 5.21 -18.02 -13.46
C SER A 31 4.55 -16.90 -12.64
N GLN A 32 5.37 -16.15 -11.92
CA GLN A 32 4.92 -14.96 -11.19
C GLN A 32 4.25 -13.95 -12.15
N GLN A 33 4.84 -13.73 -13.34
CA GLN A 33 4.23 -12.93 -14.41
C GLN A 33 2.92 -13.54 -14.93
N GLY A 34 2.84 -14.87 -15.07
CA GLY A 34 1.59 -15.53 -15.46
C GLY A 34 0.48 -15.36 -14.43
N LEU A 35 0.82 -15.39 -13.13
CA LEU A 35 -0.11 -15.10 -12.05
C LEU A 35 -0.55 -13.64 -12.06
N HIS A 36 0.37 -12.70 -12.31
CA HIS A 36 0.07 -11.28 -12.49
C HIS A 36 -1.01 -11.06 -13.54
N ASP A 37 -0.77 -11.60 -14.74
CA ASP A 37 -1.66 -11.40 -15.88
C ASP A 37 -3.02 -12.05 -15.64
N ALA A 38 -3.04 -13.20 -14.96
CA ALA A 38 -4.26 -13.86 -14.54
C ALA A 38 -5.07 -12.99 -13.57
N LEU A 39 -4.44 -12.48 -12.50
CA LEU A 39 -5.10 -11.61 -11.51
C LEU A 39 -5.64 -10.32 -12.16
N THR A 40 -4.83 -9.70 -13.02
CA THR A 40 -5.22 -8.49 -13.76
C THR A 40 -6.46 -8.75 -14.61
N LYS A 41 -6.47 -9.85 -15.39
CA LYS A 41 -7.64 -10.25 -16.19
C LYS A 41 -8.86 -10.53 -15.31
N LEU A 42 -8.71 -11.21 -14.18
CA LEU A 42 -9.81 -11.49 -13.26
C LEU A 42 -10.46 -10.21 -12.70
N VAL A 43 -9.64 -9.21 -12.36
CA VAL A 43 -10.13 -7.90 -11.91
C VAL A 43 -10.80 -7.12 -13.05
N THR A 44 -10.17 -7.08 -14.22
CA THR A 44 -10.71 -6.42 -15.42
C THR A 44 -12.07 -6.97 -15.83
N HIS A 45 -12.24 -8.30 -15.74
CA HIS A 45 -13.50 -8.98 -16.03
C HIS A 45 -14.46 -9.03 -14.83
N LYS A 46 -14.18 -8.32 -13.74
CA LYS A 46 -15.01 -8.25 -12.52
C LYS A 46 -15.31 -9.61 -11.87
N LEU A 47 -14.53 -10.64 -12.17
CA LEU A 47 -14.62 -11.95 -11.53
C LEU A 47 -14.05 -11.93 -10.11
N LEU A 48 -13.20 -10.95 -9.83
CA LEU A 48 -12.61 -10.70 -8.53
C LEU A 48 -12.64 -9.20 -8.25
N GLN A 49 -13.13 -8.81 -7.07
CA GLN A 49 -13.18 -7.40 -6.69
C GLN A 49 -11.84 -6.96 -6.09
N LYS A 50 -11.45 -5.70 -6.31
CA LYS A 50 -10.18 -5.17 -5.75
C LYS A 50 -10.10 -5.33 -4.22
N ARG A 51 -11.23 -5.20 -3.52
CA ARG A 51 -11.29 -5.44 -2.07
C ARG A 51 -10.99 -6.88 -1.66
N GLU A 52 -11.39 -7.87 -2.47
CA GLU A 52 -11.10 -9.29 -2.17
C GLU A 52 -9.62 -9.61 -2.29
N LEU A 53 -8.88 -8.81 -3.07
CA LEU A 53 -7.42 -8.83 -3.02
C LEU A 53 -6.97 -8.19 -1.72
N SER A 54 -7.41 -6.96 -1.41
CA SER A 54 -7.06 -6.18 -0.20
C SER A 54 -7.14 -6.96 1.11
N ASP A 55 -8.14 -7.82 1.24
CA ASP A 55 -8.41 -8.54 2.47
C ASP A 55 -7.51 -9.78 2.68
N LYS A 56 -6.63 -10.11 1.72
CA LYS A 56 -5.78 -11.31 1.76
C LYS A 56 -4.28 -10.99 1.80
N PRO A 57 -3.72 -10.59 2.97
CA PRO A 57 -2.32 -10.20 3.14
C PRO A 57 -1.28 -11.22 2.63
N SER A 58 -1.64 -12.50 2.48
CA SER A 58 -0.74 -13.51 1.91
C SER A 58 -0.54 -13.37 0.40
N LEU A 59 -1.51 -12.82 -0.34
CA LEU A 59 -1.36 -12.51 -1.78
C LEU A 59 -0.47 -11.29 -2.03
N TYR A 60 -0.22 -10.47 -1.00
CA TYR A 60 0.61 -9.27 -1.05
C TYR A 60 2.11 -9.54 -0.95
N ARG A 61 2.49 -10.73 -0.45
CA ARG A 61 3.83 -10.99 0.10
C ARG A 61 4.92 -11.08 -0.97
N ASP A 62 4.61 -11.61 -2.15
CA ASP A 62 5.63 -12.09 -3.10
C ASP A 62 5.52 -11.51 -4.51
N SER A 63 4.89 -10.34 -4.68
CA SER A 63 4.46 -9.93 -6.01
C SER A 63 4.81 -8.47 -6.30
N GLU A 64 5.81 -8.27 -7.17
CA GLU A 64 6.07 -7.01 -7.87
C GLU A 64 4.82 -6.47 -8.60
N VAL A 65 3.79 -7.33 -8.80
CA VAL A 65 2.44 -7.03 -9.31
C VAL A 65 1.77 -5.85 -8.61
N LEU A 66 2.11 -5.57 -7.34
CA LEU A 66 1.52 -4.43 -6.63
C LEU A 66 2.01 -3.07 -7.12
N HIS A 67 3.17 -3.00 -7.80
CA HIS A 67 3.57 -1.75 -8.46
C HIS A 67 2.54 -1.32 -9.52
N GLN A 68 1.76 -2.27 -10.07
CA GLN A 68 0.79 -2.00 -11.14
C GLN A 68 -0.68 -1.92 -10.65
N ILE A 69 -1.03 -2.45 -9.47
CA ILE A 69 -2.39 -2.27 -8.90
C ILE A 69 -2.54 -0.87 -8.28
N ARG A 70 -1.44 -0.30 -7.80
CA ARG A 70 -1.41 1.08 -7.33
C ARG A 70 -1.78 2.00 -8.50
N ARG A 71 -2.84 2.80 -8.32
CA ARG A 71 -3.25 3.80 -9.33
C ARG A 71 -2.21 4.90 -9.50
N LEU A 72 -1.36 5.12 -8.50
CA LEU A 72 -0.33 6.16 -8.49
C LEU A 72 0.99 5.54 -8.01
N PRO A 73 2.13 5.87 -8.66
CA PRO A 73 3.44 5.52 -8.14
C PRO A 73 3.64 6.13 -6.74
N ARG A 74 4.45 5.46 -5.91
CA ARG A 74 4.85 5.99 -4.60
C ARG A 74 6.35 6.20 -4.62
N THR A 75 6.79 7.35 -4.11
CA THR A 75 8.20 7.68 -3.98
C THR A 75 8.73 7.06 -2.69
N GLN A 76 9.85 6.34 -2.79
CA GLN A 76 10.50 5.75 -1.61
C GLN A 76 11.25 6.84 -0.86
N VAL A 77 11.05 6.91 0.45
CA VAL A 77 11.77 7.86 1.29
C VAL A 77 13.11 7.24 1.70
N ARG A 78 14.22 7.86 1.29
CA ARG A 78 15.59 7.34 1.53
C ARG A 78 16.26 7.86 2.80
N PHE A 79 15.58 8.72 3.55
CA PHE A 79 16.03 9.30 4.81
C PHE A 79 14.92 9.22 5.86
N PRO A 80 15.23 9.33 7.16
CA PRO A 80 14.22 9.17 8.21
C PRO A 80 13.26 10.37 8.25
N LEU A 81 12.17 10.27 7.49
CA LEU A 81 11.10 11.26 7.53
C LEU A 81 10.07 10.87 8.58
N GLN A 82 9.78 11.76 9.52
CA GLN A 82 8.90 11.46 10.65
C GLN A 82 7.45 11.90 10.42
N VAL A 83 6.52 11.10 10.94
CA VAL A 83 5.10 11.42 11.05
C VAL A 83 4.61 11.13 12.46
N TRP A 84 3.76 12.02 12.97
CA TRP A 84 3.25 12.00 14.33
C TRP A 84 1.73 11.86 14.32
N ASP A 85 1.16 11.07 15.23
CA ASP A 85 -0.28 11.06 15.47
C ASP A 85 -0.63 12.15 16.48
N PHE A 86 -1.41 13.15 16.08
CA PHE A 86 -1.86 14.24 16.97
C PHE A 86 -2.69 13.73 18.16
N GLY A 87 -3.38 12.59 18.01
CA GLY A 87 -4.13 11.97 19.10
C GLY A 87 -3.24 11.24 20.11
N GLN A 88 -1.97 11.00 19.79
CA GLN A 88 -1.01 10.28 20.61
C GLN A 88 0.36 10.96 20.58
N PRO A 89 0.63 11.92 21.48
CA PRO A 89 1.80 12.80 21.41
C PRO A 89 3.16 12.08 21.49
N TYR A 90 3.19 10.82 21.90
CA TYR A 90 4.40 9.99 21.98
C TYR A 90 4.52 8.96 20.83
N SER A 91 3.56 8.93 19.90
CA SER A 91 3.58 8.02 18.77
C SER A 91 4.20 8.72 17.55
N ASN A 92 5.51 8.61 17.41
CA ASN A 92 6.20 8.94 16.17
C ASN A 92 6.41 7.68 15.31
N ALA A 93 6.44 7.86 14.00
CA ALA A 93 6.76 6.82 13.04
C ALA A 93 7.62 7.36 11.92
N LEU A 94 8.27 6.45 11.21
CA LEU A 94 9.02 6.75 9.99
C LEU A 94 8.15 6.51 8.77
N ILE A 95 8.25 7.38 7.77
CA ILE A 95 7.63 7.19 6.47
C ILE A 95 8.57 6.37 5.60
N ARG A 96 8.06 5.26 5.05
CA ARG A 96 8.78 4.37 4.14
C ARG A 96 8.54 4.75 2.68
N ASP A 97 7.28 5.01 2.34
CA ASP A 97 6.88 5.49 1.02
C ASP A 97 5.72 6.48 1.11
N ILE A 98 5.62 7.36 0.11
CA ILE A 98 4.60 8.42 0.09
C ILE A 98 4.13 8.74 -1.33
N SER A 99 2.89 9.16 -1.45
CA SER A 99 2.30 9.80 -2.63
C SER A 99 1.25 10.83 -2.20
N GLU A 100 0.68 11.57 -3.16
CA GLU A 100 -0.40 12.53 -2.87
C GLU A 100 -1.67 11.90 -2.26
N LYS A 101 -1.82 10.57 -2.35
CA LYS A 101 -3.02 9.86 -1.88
C LYS A 101 -2.78 8.96 -0.68
N GLY A 102 -1.56 8.80 -0.23
CA GLY A 102 -1.28 7.88 0.86
C GLY A 102 0.18 7.74 1.18
N LEU A 103 0.44 7.03 2.28
CA LEU A 103 1.78 6.76 2.76
C LEU A 103 1.84 5.37 3.40
N CYS A 104 3.06 4.87 3.57
CA CYS A 104 3.38 3.71 4.38
C CYS A 104 4.26 4.16 5.53
N THR A 105 3.90 3.77 6.75
CA THR A 105 4.66 4.12 7.96
C THR A 105 5.21 2.88 8.65
N VAL A 106 6.29 3.08 9.40
CA VAL A 106 6.91 2.12 10.31
C VAL A 106 6.77 2.67 11.74
N GLY A 107 6.09 1.93 12.62
CA GLY A 107 5.99 2.25 14.05
C GLY A 107 4.65 2.81 14.54
N ILE A 108 3.73 3.22 13.66
CA ILE A 108 2.36 3.59 14.09
C ILE A 108 1.51 2.32 14.23
N SER A 109 1.01 2.08 15.44
CA SER A 109 -0.05 1.11 15.68
C SER A 109 -1.42 1.74 15.38
N SER A 110 -2.20 1.12 14.50
CA SER A 110 -3.57 1.55 14.22
C SER A 110 -4.49 0.34 14.12
N LEU A 111 -5.71 0.54 13.64
CA LEU A 111 -6.61 -0.52 13.20
C LEU A 111 -7.03 -0.20 11.76
N PRO A 112 -7.28 -1.21 10.90
CA PRO A 112 -7.89 -0.95 9.60
C PRO A 112 -9.17 -0.11 9.74
N ASP A 113 -9.36 0.81 8.81
CA ASP A 113 -10.41 1.82 8.74
C ASP A 113 -10.44 2.86 9.87
N LYS A 114 -9.49 2.82 10.82
CA LYS A 114 -9.30 3.90 11.80
C LYS A 114 -8.71 5.13 11.11
N SER A 115 -9.36 6.27 11.30
CA SER A 115 -8.89 7.57 10.85
C SER A 115 -8.02 8.25 11.93
N LEU A 116 -6.87 8.78 11.52
CA LEU A 116 -5.91 9.48 12.36
C LEU A 116 -5.66 10.89 11.81
N LEU A 117 -5.33 11.82 12.71
CA LEU A 117 -4.79 13.12 12.34
C LEU A 117 -3.28 13.05 12.42
N LEU A 118 -2.62 13.02 11.26
CA LEU A 118 -1.17 12.86 11.15
C LEU A 118 -0.50 14.21 10.89
N GLN A 119 0.68 14.40 11.48
CA GLN A 119 1.53 15.57 11.27
C GLN A 119 2.87 15.15 10.71
N LEU A 120 3.25 15.73 9.57
CA LEU A 120 4.53 15.50 8.93
C LEU A 120 5.43 16.69 9.28
N ARG A 121 6.53 16.43 9.99
CA ARG A 121 7.42 17.46 10.54
C ARG A 121 8.71 17.51 9.74
N SER A 122 9.08 18.72 9.31
CA SER A 122 10.42 18.96 8.80
C SER A 122 11.39 18.69 9.92
N GLY A 123 12.29 17.73 9.68
CA GLY A 123 13.45 17.56 10.53
C GLY A 123 14.40 18.75 10.33
N GLN A 124 15.70 18.48 10.37
CA GLN A 124 16.76 19.48 10.19
C GLN A 124 16.87 20.06 8.75
N PHE A 125 15.87 19.85 7.89
CA PHE A 125 15.87 20.31 6.51
C PHE A 125 14.87 21.46 6.41
N ASP A 126 15.39 22.69 6.40
CA ASP A 126 14.67 23.96 6.60
C ASP A 126 13.70 24.37 5.48
N ASP A 127 13.58 23.57 4.41
CA ASP A 127 12.93 24.04 3.19
C ASP A 127 11.41 23.80 3.14
N TRP A 128 10.82 23.18 4.16
CA TRP A 128 9.37 22.93 4.19
C TRP A 128 8.77 23.09 5.59
N ASN A 129 7.56 23.66 5.64
CA ASN A 129 6.83 23.86 6.89
C ASN A 129 6.22 22.54 7.37
N THR A 130 6.02 22.42 8.68
CA THR A 130 5.24 21.32 9.25
C THR A 130 3.78 21.43 8.82
N PHE A 131 3.18 20.34 8.34
CA PHE A 131 1.76 20.30 7.98
C PHE A 131 1.07 19.03 8.49
N GLY A 132 -0.25 19.15 8.65
CA GLY A 132 -1.11 18.05 9.09
C GLY A 132 -2.08 17.59 8.01
N PHE A 133 -2.52 16.35 8.11
CA PHE A 133 -3.55 15.77 7.25
C PHE A 133 -4.28 14.65 7.98
N GLN A 134 -5.53 14.40 7.59
CA GLN A 134 -6.27 13.22 8.04
C GLN A 134 -5.97 12.05 7.12
N ALA A 135 -5.73 10.88 7.70
CA ALA A 135 -5.54 9.66 6.94
C ALA A 135 -6.22 8.45 7.59
N THR A 136 -6.75 7.55 6.77
CA THR A 136 -7.40 6.32 7.21
C THR A 136 -6.46 5.14 6.98
N CYS A 137 -6.24 4.35 8.04
CA CYS A 137 -5.47 3.11 7.94
C CYS A 137 -6.19 2.12 7.03
N ARG A 138 -5.51 1.56 6.05
CA ARG A 138 -6.07 0.58 5.10
C ARG A 138 -5.59 -0.83 5.37
N TRP A 139 -4.40 -0.98 5.93
CA TRP A 139 -3.83 -2.28 6.26
C TRP A 139 -2.72 -2.12 7.30
N ILE A 140 -2.45 -3.20 8.00
CA ILE A 140 -1.37 -3.31 8.99
C ILE A 140 -0.64 -4.62 8.74
N SER A 141 0.68 -4.60 8.93
CA SER A 141 1.53 -5.79 8.91
C SER A 141 2.46 -5.75 10.12
N THR A 142 2.62 -6.89 10.78
CA THR A 142 3.45 -7.04 12.00
C THR A 142 4.52 -8.12 11.86
N ARG A 143 4.79 -8.56 10.62
CA ARG A 143 5.64 -9.74 10.36
C ARG A 143 7.12 -9.52 10.61
N ASP A 144 7.64 -8.36 10.23
CA ASP A 144 9.05 -7.99 10.40
C ASP A 144 9.13 -6.71 11.25
N GLU A 145 8.40 -5.69 10.82
CA GLU A 145 8.21 -4.42 11.53
C GLU A 145 6.72 -4.11 11.59
N LEU A 146 6.32 -3.23 12.50
CA LEU A 146 4.98 -2.69 12.56
C LEU A 146 4.78 -1.69 11.41
N LEU A 147 4.28 -2.18 10.28
CA LEU A 147 3.96 -1.40 9.11
C LEU A 147 2.48 -1.08 9.06
N ALA A 148 2.14 0.14 8.67
CA ALA A 148 0.77 0.54 8.42
C ALA A 148 0.67 1.38 7.15
N GLY A 149 -0.28 1.02 6.28
CA GLY A 149 -0.61 1.79 5.08
C GLY A 149 -1.77 2.72 5.33
N PHE A 150 -1.61 3.98 4.95
CA PHE A 150 -2.61 5.03 5.13
C PHE A 150 -3.04 5.61 3.78
N GLU A 151 -4.32 5.92 3.67
CA GLU A 151 -4.89 6.74 2.61
C GLU A 151 -5.16 8.14 3.16
N ILE A 152 -4.67 9.18 2.48
CA ILE A 152 -4.93 10.58 2.86
C ILE A 152 -6.36 10.92 2.45
N THR A 153 -7.21 11.21 3.44
CA THR A 153 -8.64 11.52 3.23
C THR A 153 -8.91 13.02 3.24
N MET A 154 -8.15 13.80 4.01
CA MET A 154 -8.26 15.26 4.05
C MET A 154 -6.89 15.90 4.22
N ILE A 155 -6.61 16.93 3.43
CA ILE A 155 -5.40 17.75 3.51
C ILE A 155 -5.76 19.16 3.04
N SER A 156 -5.18 20.20 3.65
CA SER A 156 -5.38 21.58 3.17
C SER A 156 -4.66 21.79 1.83
N GLU A 157 -5.09 22.79 1.04
CA GLU A 157 -4.40 23.14 -0.21
C GLU A 157 -2.92 23.49 0.02
N GLU A 158 -2.63 24.23 1.10
CA GLU A 158 -1.26 24.54 1.50
C GLU A 158 -0.47 23.26 1.85
N GLY A 159 -1.05 22.36 2.65
CA GLY A 159 -0.43 21.09 3.01
C GLY A 159 -0.21 20.18 1.80
N LEU A 160 -1.13 20.17 0.84
CA LEU A 160 -0.98 19.45 -0.43
C LEU A 160 0.15 20.03 -1.27
N GLY A 161 0.28 21.37 -1.31
CA GLY A 161 1.41 22.06 -1.94
C GLY A 161 2.75 21.64 -1.34
N GLN A 162 2.83 21.58 -0.01
CA GLN A 162 4.03 21.13 0.72
C GLN A 162 4.32 19.65 0.49
N LEU A 163 3.31 18.79 0.50
CA LEU A 163 3.44 17.36 0.18
C LEU A 163 3.97 17.14 -1.24
N ARG A 164 3.48 17.89 -2.23
CA ARG A 164 3.99 17.85 -3.61
C ARG A 164 5.44 18.29 -3.71
N SER A 165 5.80 19.37 -3.02
CA SER A 165 7.19 19.83 -2.96
C SER A 165 8.10 18.77 -2.35
N LEU A 166 7.68 18.15 -1.25
CA LEU A 166 8.40 17.03 -0.64
C LEU A 166 8.55 15.83 -1.60
N ILE A 167 7.48 15.42 -2.29
CA ILE A 167 7.56 14.28 -3.21
C ILE A 167 8.58 14.55 -4.33
N ARG A 168 8.61 15.78 -4.87
CA ARG A 168 9.58 16.18 -5.91
C ARG A 168 11.03 16.17 -5.43
N THR A 169 11.30 16.42 -4.16
CA THR A 169 12.67 16.37 -3.62
C THR A 169 13.15 14.95 -3.33
N LEU A 170 12.24 13.97 -3.36
CA LEU A 170 12.53 12.54 -3.15
C LEU A 170 12.78 11.78 -4.47
N GLU A 171 12.44 12.36 -5.62
CA GLU A 171 12.68 11.83 -6.97
C GLU A 171 14.12 12.05 -7.43
#